data_AF-A0A0D0QQN9-F1
#
_entry.id   AF-A0A0D0QQN9-F1
#
_cell.length_a   1.000
_cell.length_b   1.000
_cell.length_c   1.000
_cell.angle_alpha   90.00
_cell.angle_beta   90.00
_cell.angle_gamma   90.00
#
_symmetry.space_group_name_H-M   'P 1'
#
loop_
_entity.id
_entity.type
_entity.pdbx_description
1 polymer ?
#
loop_
_entity_poly.entity_id
_entity_poly.type
_entity_poly.pdbx_seq_one_letter_code
_entity_poly.pdbx_strand_id
1 'polypeptide(L)' 'MSKKEEIIFMQTRLIRLALEKWNLSIDQIVEIFDKANILDYIEKGYEIFHCEGDEVVFEDIVELLDRKGIKYHD' A
#
# COMPACT_ATOMS: atom_id res chain seq x y z
N MET A 1 -12.15 -11.07 -13.93
CA MET A 1 -11.59 -9.74 -13.64
C MET A 1 -10.46 -9.50 -14.62
N SER A 2 -10.28 -8.26 -15.05
CA SER A 2 -9.07 -7.82 -15.75
C SER A 2 -7.95 -7.58 -14.75
N LYS A 3 -6.69 -7.70 -15.19
CA LYS A 3 -5.51 -7.35 -14.37
C LYS A 3 -5.65 -5.98 -13.70
N LYS A 4 -6.21 -5.00 -14.41
CA LYS A 4 -6.43 -3.65 -13.87
C LYS A 4 -7.44 -3.64 -12.71
N GLU A 5 -8.52 -4.42 -12.79
CA GLU A 5 -9.49 -4.55 -11.70
C GLU A 5 -8.85 -5.23 -10.48
N GLU A 6 -8.00 -6.23 -10.70
CA GLU A 6 -7.31 -6.93 -9.61
C GLU A 6 -6.30 -6.02 -8.89
N ILE A 7 -5.54 -5.21 -9.65
CA ILE A 7 -4.63 -4.20 -9.09
C ILE A 7 -5.39 -3.19 -8.23
N ILE A 8 -6.50 -2.63 -8.76
CA ILE A 8 -7.34 -1.68 -8.02
C ILE A 8 -7.89 -2.31 -6.73
N PHE A 9 -8.30 -3.58 -6.81
CA PHE A 9 -8.81 -4.31 -5.65
C PHE A 9 -7.73 -4.53 -4.59
N MET A 10 -6.51 -4.89 -4.98
CA MET A 10 -5.36 -5.02 -4.08
C MET A 10 -4.99 -3.68 -3.44
N GLN A 11 -4.88 -2.61 -4.24
CA GLN A 11 -4.64 -1.26 -3.73
C GLN A 11 -5.68 -0.84 -2.67
N THR A 12 -6.97 -1.12 -2.94
CA THR A 12 -8.06 -0.84 -2.00
C THR A 12 -7.91 -1.65 -0.70
N ARG A 13 -7.57 -2.94 -0.81
CA ARG A 13 -7.33 -3.81 0.36
C ARG A 13 -6.16 -3.31 1.22
N LEU A 14 -5.08 -2.87 0.60
CA LEU A 14 -3.89 -2.37 1.31
C LEU A 14 -4.15 -1.02 1.99
N ILE A 15 -4.92 -0.12 1.36
CA ILE A 15 -5.39 1.11 2.02
C ILE A 15 -6.24 0.78 3.25
N ARG A 16 -7.19 -0.16 3.12
CA ARG A 16 -8.00 -0.62 4.27
C ARG A 16 -7.13 -1.20 5.38
N LEU A 17 -6.13 -2.01 5.04
CA LEU A 17 -5.21 -2.58 6.03
C LEU A 17 -4.39 -1.49 6.74
N ALA A 18 -3.94 -0.47 6.01
CA ALA A 18 -3.25 0.68 6.59
C ALA A 18 -4.13 1.45 7.59
N LEU A 19 -5.41 1.68 7.25
CA LEU A 19 -6.39 2.29 8.15
C LEU A 19 -6.53 1.50 9.45
N GLU A 20 -6.66 0.17 9.34
CA GLU A 20 -6.82 -0.73 10.49
C GLU A 20 -5.58 -0.76 11.39
N LYS A 21 -4.38 -0.78 10.81
CA LYS A 21 -3.11 -0.92 11.57
C LYS A 21 -2.59 0.40 12.12
N TRP A 22 -2.67 1.49 11.38
CA TRP A 22 -2.08 2.77 11.78
C TRP A 22 -3.07 3.68 12.51
N ASN A 23 -4.37 3.36 12.51
CA ASN A 23 -5.41 4.14 13.17
C ASN A 23 -5.38 5.64 12.75
N LEU A 24 -5.11 5.88 11.47
CA LEU A 24 -5.11 7.19 10.83
C LEU A 24 -6.39 7.43 10.03
N SER A 25 -6.68 8.69 9.71
CA SER A 25 -7.78 9.00 8.80
C SER A 25 -7.44 8.58 7.36
N ILE A 26 -8.46 8.41 6.52
CA ILE A 26 -8.28 8.12 5.10
C ILE A 26 -7.44 9.19 4.39
N ASP A 27 -7.62 10.46 4.75
CA ASP A 27 -6.88 11.57 4.15
C ASP A 27 -5.38 11.47 4.48
N GLN A 28 -5.04 11.09 5.71
CA GLN A 28 -3.65 10.88 6.13
C GLN A 28 -3.03 9.67 5.42
N ILE A 29 -3.77 8.55 5.27
CA ILE A 29 -3.29 7.37 4.53
C ILE A 29 -3.03 7.72 3.07
N VAL A 30 -3.97 8.42 2.42
CA VAL A 30 -3.84 8.85 1.02
C VAL A 30 -2.63 9.78 0.86
N GLU A 31 -2.42 10.72 1.78
CA GLU A 31 -1.26 11.62 1.75
C GLU A 31 0.07 10.85 1.86
N ILE A 32 0.16 9.85 2.75
CA ILE A 32 1.34 8.99 2.89
C ILE A 32 1.57 8.18 1.59
N PHE A 33 0.52 7.55 1.08
CA PHE A 33 0.58 6.70 -0.11
C PHE A 33 0.97 7.52 -1.36
N ASP A 34 0.48 8.74 -1.48
CA ASP A 34 0.81 9.68 -2.56
C ASP A 34 2.28 10.13 -2.47
N LYS A 35 2.72 10.61 -1.29
CA LYS A 35 4.13 11.00 -1.04
C LYS A 35 5.11 9.88 -1.38
N ALA A 36 4.71 8.64 -1.12
CA ALA A 36 5.53 7.47 -1.37
C ALA A 36 5.27 6.79 -2.74
N ASN A 37 4.37 7.29 -3.58
CA ASN A 37 3.95 6.65 -4.83
C ASN A 37 3.59 5.16 -4.67
N ILE A 38 2.89 4.80 -3.60
CA ILE A 38 2.59 3.40 -3.25
C ILE A 38 1.69 2.72 -4.29
N LEU A 39 0.72 3.44 -4.85
CA LEU A 39 -0.20 2.85 -5.83
C LEU A 39 0.53 2.43 -7.11
N ASP A 40 1.44 3.28 -7.61
CA ASP A 40 2.32 2.97 -8.74
C ASP A 40 3.31 1.85 -8.42
N TYR A 41 3.82 1.81 -7.17
CA TYR A 41 4.65 0.70 -6.70
C TYR A 41 3.91 -0.65 -6.74
N ILE A 42 2.67 -0.70 -6.27
CA ILE A 42 1.82 -1.90 -6.32
C ILE A 42 1.54 -2.30 -7.78
N GLU A 43 1.22 -1.33 -8.64
CA GLU A 43 0.95 -1.60 -10.07
C GLU A 43 2.18 -2.20 -10.77
N LYS A 44 3.38 -1.67 -10.52
CA LYS A 44 4.63 -2.19 -11.07
C LYS A 44 5.03 -3.54 -10.48
N GLY A 45 4.76 -3.77 -9.21
CA GLY A 45 5.06 -5.01 -8.49
C GLY A 45 4.02 -6.11 -8.62
N TYR A 46 2.91 -5.86 -9.33
CA TYR A 46 1.73 -6.75 -9.34
C TYR A 46 2.04 -8.22 -9.66
N GLU A 47 2.96 -8.48 -10.61
CA GLU A 47 3.34 -9.85 -11.00
C GLU A 47 3.91 -10.68 -9.83
N ILE A 48 4.42 -10.03 -8.78
CA ILE A 48 4.88 -10.69 -7.56
C ILE A 48 3.79 -10.61 -6.49
N PHE A 49 3.28 -9.41 -6.22
CA PHE A 49 2.32 -9.17 -5.13
C PHE A 49 1.01 -9.94 -5.26
N HIS A 50 0.55 -10.28 -6.47
CA HIS A 50 -0.68 -11.07 -6.62
C HIS A 50 -0.55 -12.52 -6.13
N CYS A 51 0.68 -13.01 -5.95
CA CYS A 51 0.95 -14.31 -5.35
C CYS A 51 1.02 -14.26 -3.82
N GLU A 52 0.98 -13.06 -3.24
CA GLU A 52 1.22 -12.82 -1.81
C GLU A 52 -0.05 -12.41 -1.06
N GLY A 53 -0.02 -12.57 0.25
CA GLY A 53 -1.08 -12.07 1.13
C GLY A 53 -0.92 -10.57 1.39
N ASP A 54 -2.03 -9.90 1.73
CA ASP A 54 -2.02 -8.44 2.01
C ASP A 54 -1.01 -8.03 3.06
N GLU A 55 -0.79 -8.86 4.09
CA GLU A 55 0.17 -8.59 5.16
C GLU A 55 1.60 -8.53 4.65
N VAL A 56 1.99 -9.44 3.75
CA VAL A 56 3.35 -9.48 3.18
C VAL A 56 3.58 -8.25 2.30
N VAL A 57 2.63 -7.94 1.42
CA VAL A 57 2.71 -6.74 0.56
C VAL A 57 2.69 -5.46 1.41
N PHE A 58 1.99 -5.46 2.55
CA PHE A 58 1.98 -4.34 3.47
C PHE A 58 3.32 -4.15 4.20
N GLU A 59 4.01 -5.24 4.57
CA GLU A 59 5.38 -5.17 5.10
C GLU A 59 6.35 -4.57 4.07
N ASP A 60 6.24 -4.91 2.78
CA ASP A 60 7.02 -4.28 1.71
C ASP A 60 6.73 -2.78 1.58
N ILE A 61 5.48 -2.36 1.76
CA ILE A 61 5.10 -0.93 1.77
C ILE A 61 5.75 -0.22 2.97
N VAL A 62 5.71 -0.83 4.15
CA VAL A 62 6.37 -0.28 5.35
C VAL A 62 7.87 -0.12 5.12
N GLU A 63 8.53 -1.14 4.57
CA GLU A 63 9.96 -1.08 4.28
C GLU A 63 10.28 0.02 3.25
N LEU A 64 9.42 0.20 2.23
CA LEU A 64 9.56 1.27 1.26
C LEU A 64 9.41 2.67 1.90
N LEU A 65 8.48 2.84 2.84
CA LEU A 65 8.30 4.09 3.59
C LEU A 65 9.53 4.40 4.43
N ASP A 66 10.07 3.41 5.14
CA ASP A 66 11.29 3.54 5.95
C ASP A 66 12.50 3.92 5.09
N ARG A 67 12.71 3.24 3.96
CA ARG A 67 13.77 3.59 2.98
C ARG A 67 13.65 5.01 2.44
N LYS A 68 12.43 5.55 2.38
CA LYS A 68 12.14 6.94 1.97
C LYS A 68 12.17 7.94 3.13
N GLY A 69 12.32 7.49 4.38
CA GLY A 69 12.24 8.34 5.57
C GLY A 69 10.86 8.96 5.79
N ILE A 70 9.80 8.34 5.26
CA ILE A 70 8.42 8.83 5.42
C ILE A 70 7.84 8.25 6.69
N LYS A 71 7.56 9.13 7.65
CA LYS A 71 6.90 8.74 8.91
C LYS A 71 5.39 8.59 8.71
N TYR A 72 4.84 7.55 9.31
CA TYR A 72 3.41 7.24 9.34
C TYR A 72 2.90 6.96 10.77
N HIS A 73 3.78 7.11 11.76
CA HIS A 73 3.49 7.07 13.19
C HIS A 73 4.43 8.08 13.89
N ASP A 74 4.00 8.59 15.05
CA ASP A 74 4.81 9.47 15.90
C ASP A 74 5.94 8.70 16.62
#